data_AF-A0A1M7E2L2-F1
#
_entry.id   AF-A0A1M7E2L2-F1
#
_cell.length_a   1.000
_cell.length_b   1.000
_cell.length_c   1.000
_cell.angle_alpha   90.00
_cell.angle_beta   90.00
_cell.angle_gamma   90.00
#
_symmetry.space_group_name_H-M   'P 1'
#
loop_
_entity.id
_entity.type
_entity.pdbx_description
1 polymer ?
#
loop_
_entity_poly.entity_id
_entity_poly.type
_entity_poly.pdbx_seq_one_letter_code
_entity_poly.pdbx_strand_id
1 'polypeptide(L)'
;MKKLYFIIILFLSIFVNAQNSFEIKNVKKTVIPFKFINNLIFIPVTINGVELNFLLDTGVAETVLFSLENKDIQLSNIEKIKFSGLGGD
;
A
#
# COMPACT_ATOMS: atom_id res chain seq x y z
N MET A 1 45.32 14.74 -20.31
CA MET A 1 44.23 15.66 -19.91
C MET A 1 42.90 14.92 -19.75
N LYS A 2 42.29 14.36 -20.81
CA LYS A 2 40.98 13.66 -20.73
C LYS A 2 40.93 12.50 -19.70
N LYS A 3 41.97 11.66 -19.65
CA LYS A 3 42.07 10.56 -18.65
C LYS A 3 42.17 11.05 -17.21
N LEU A 4 42.78 12.22 -16.98
CA LEU A 4 42.92 12.81 -15.66
C LEU A 4 41.56 13.34 -15.17
N TYR A 5 40.80 14.01 -16.03
CA TYR A 5 39.43 14.44 -15.70
C TYR A 5 38.51 13.26 -15.37
N PHE A 6 38.65 12.14 -16.08
CA PHE A 6 37.87 10.92 -15.80
C PHE A 6 38.20 10.35 -14.41
N ILE A 7 39.48 10.28 -14.04
CA ILE A 7 39.92 9.81 -12.72
C ILE A 7 39.40 10.75 -11.63
N ILE A 8 39.46 12.06 -11.84
CA ILE A 8 38.94 13.05 -10.88
C ILE A 8 37.43 12.87 -10.67
N ILE A 9 36.65 12.70 -11.73
CA ILE A 9 35.20 12.46 -11.63
C ILE A 9 34.90 11.18 -10.86
N LEU A 10 35.67 10.10 -11.09
CA LEU A 10 35.52 8.84 -10.36
C LEU A 10 35.86 8.98 -8.87
N PHE A 11 36.83 9.83 -8.51
CA PHE A 11 37.14 10.13 -7.11
C PHE A 11 36.14 11.10 -6.45
N LEU A 12 35.38 11.89 -7.21
CA LEU A 12 34.31 12.71 -6.65
C LEU A 12 33.03 11.92 -6.37
N SER A 13 32.78 10.81 -7.08
CA SER A 13 31.53 10.05 -6.94
C SER A 13 31.37 9.36 -5.59
N ILE A 14 32.46 9.07 -4.87
CA ILE A 14 32.43 8.49 -3.51
C ILE A 14 31.84 9.44 -2.45
N PHE A 15 31.73 10.74 -2.73
CA PHE A 15 31.14 11.73 -1.82
C PHE A 15 29.65 11.97 -2.08
N VAL A 16 29.06 11.28 -3.05
CA VAL A 16 27.64 11.41 -3.36
C VAL A 16 26.84 10.47 -2.46
N ASN A 17 25.81 11.01 -1.80
CA ASN A 17 24.88 10.20 -1.03
C ASN A 17 24.03 9.33 -1.98
N ALA A 18 23.93 8.04 -1.68
CA ALA A 18 23.01 7.15 -2.36
C ALA A 18 21.56 7.46 -1.93
N GLN A 19 20.58 6.89 -2.67
CA GLN A 19 19.21 6.90 -2.20
C GLN A 19 19.12 6.15 -0.85
N ASN A 20 18.54 6.78 0.15
CA ASN A 20 18.21 6.08 1.38
C ASN A 20 17.06 5.09 1.12
N SER A 21 17.02 4.01 1.90
CA SER A 21 15.84 3.15 1.96
C SER A 21 14.61 3.95 2.39
N PHE A 22 13.42 3.48 2.00
CA PHE A 22 12.18 4.01 2.54
C PHE A 22 12.22 3.94 4.08
N GLU A 23 12.18 5.11 4.72
CA GLU A 23 12.19 5.26 6.16
C GLU A 23 10.94 6.04 6.57
N ILE A 24 10.09 5.42 7.38
CA ILE A 24 8.99 6.12 8.02
C ILE A 24 9.59 6.92 9.17
N LYS A 25 9.66 8.26 9.03
CA LYS A 25 10.14 9.13 10.09
C LYS A 25 9.05 9.33 11.15
N ASN A 26 9.45 9.45 12.43
CA ASN A 26 8.55 9.71 13.56
C ASN A 26 7.44 8.65 13.76
N VAL A 27 7.78 7.37 13.63
CA VAL A 27 6.79 6.29 13.81
C VAL A 27 6.31 6.24 15.26
N LYS A 28 5.04 6.60 15.50
CA LYS A 28 4.33 6.13 16.68
C LYS A 28 4.03 4.65 16.46
N LYS A 29 4.57 3.78 17.32
CA LYS A 29 4.21 2.36 17.30
C LYS A 29 2.70 2.24 17.50
N THR A 30 2.02 1.61 16.55
CA THR A 30 0.60 1.27 16.64
C THR A 30 0.46 -0.25 16.68
N VAL A 31 -0.40 -0.74 17.56
CA VAL A 31 -0.79 -2.15 17.62
C VAL A 31 -2.21 -2.25 17.13
N ILE A 32 -2.43 -3.03 16.07
CA ILE A 32 -3.74 -3.25 15.47
C ILE A 32 -4.22 -4.64 15.87
N PRO A 33 -5.33 -4.77 16.63
CA PRO A 33 -5.90 -6.07 16.93
C PRO A 33 -6.49 -6.70 15.66
N PHE A 34 -6.30 -8.00 15.49
CA PHE A 34 -6.87 -8.75 14.39
C PHE A 34 -7.31 -10.14 14.83
N LYS A 35 -8.21 -10.75 14.06
CA LYS A 35 -8.62 -12.14 14.21
C LYS A 35 -7.85 -13.00 13.21
N PHE A 36 -7.26 -14.09 13.68
CA PHE A 36 -6.57 -15.05 12.83
C PHE A 36 -7.44 -16.29 12.64
N ILE A 37 -7.96 -16.51 11.43
CA ILE A 37 -8.91 -17.59 11.13
C ILE A 37 -8.46 -18.24 9.83
N ASN A 38 -8.27 -19.56 9.81
CA ASN A 38 -7.86 -20.33 8.63
C ASN A 38 -6.66 -19.71 7.88
N ASN A 39 -5.64 -19.29 8.63
CA ASN A 39 -4.42 -18.65 8.10
C ASN A 39 -4.65 -17.27 7.44
N LEU A 40 -5.82 -16.68 7.61
CA LEU A 40 -6.17 -15.35 7.12
C LEU A 40 -6.25 -14.37 8.28
N ILE A 41 -5.80 -13.14 8.01
CA ILE A 41 -5.83 -12.03 8.96
C ILE A 41 -7.10 -11.22 8.67
N PHE A 42 -8.02 -11.18 9.65
CA PHE A 42 -9.22 -10.39 9.61
C PHE A 42 -9.10 -9.18 10.54
N ILE A 43 -9.24 -7.98 10.00
CA ILE A 43 -9.14 -6.73 10.75
C ILE A 43 -10.55 -6.15 10.92
N PRO A 44 -11.10 -6.07 12.15
CA PRO A 44 -12.34 -5.37 12.39
C PRO A 44 -12.10 -3.86 12.22
N VAL A 45 -12.93 -3.20 11.41
CA VAL A 45 -12.82 -1.77 11.12
C VAL A 45 -14.20 -1.11 11.15
N THR A 46 -14.23 0.19 11.39
CA THR A 46 -15.44 1.00 11.28
C THR A 46 -15.24 2.01 10.15
N ILE A 47 -16.07 1.92 9.12
CA ILE A 47 -16.03 2.84 7.97
C ILE A 47 -17.36 3.57 7.92
N ASN A 48 -17.32 4.90 8.00
CA ASN A 48 -18.50 5.76 7.95
C ASN A 48 -19.61 5.32 8.92
N GLY A 49 -19.22 4.92 10.14
CA GLY A 49 -20.15 4.48 11.19
C GLY A 49 -20.60 3.01 11.09
N VAL A 50 -20.15 2.27 10.08
CA VAL A 50 -20.54 0.87 9.87
C VAL A 50 -19.39 -0.07 10.20
N GLU A 51 -19.64 -1.05 11.06
CA GLU A 51 -18.66 -2.09 11.42
C GLU A 51 -18.52 -3.13 10.32
N LEU A 52 -17.28 -3.43 9.94
CA LEU A 52 -16.90 -4.36 8.89
C LEU A 52 -15.72 -5.23 9.36
N ASN A 53 -15.53 -6.37 8.69
CA ASN A 53 -14.33 -7.19 8.85
C ASN A 53 -13.60 -7.24 7.51
N PHE A 54 -12.34 -6.80 7.51
CA PHE A 54 -11.50 -6.75 6.32
C PHE A 54 -10.55 -7.92 6.30
N LEU A 55 -10.42 -8.55 5.13
CA LEU A 55 -9.32 -9.48 4.87
C LEU A 55 -8.07 -8.67 4.53
N LEU A 56 -6.95 -8.95 5.20
CA LEU A 56 -5.67 -8.36 4.81
C LEU A 56 -5.10 -9.10 3.60
N ASP A 57 -5.06 -8.44 2.45
CA ASP A 57 -4.57 -9.00 1.20
C ASP A 57 -3.55 -8.05 0.54
N THR A 58 -2.34 -8.54 0.31
CA THR A 58 -1.27 -7.82 -0.41
C THR A 58 -1.27 -8.09 -1.92
N GLY A 59 -2.09 -9.04 -2.39
CA GLY A 59 -2.18 -9.46 -3.79
C GLY A 59 -3.16 -8.64 -4.63
N VAL A 60 -3.82 -7.64 -4.05
CA VAL A 60 -4.78 -6.76 -4.72
C VAL A 60 -4.28 -5.33 -4.76
N ALA A 61 -4.48 -4.66 -5.90
CA ALA A 61 -4.10 -3.25 -6.06
C ALA A 61 -5.07 -2.31 -5.32
N GLU A 62 -6.35 -2.67 -5.28
CA GLU A 62 -7.42 -1.87 -4.71
C GLU A 62 -8.17 -2.66 -3.64
N THR A 63 -8.66 -1.95 -2.63
CA THR A 63 -9.48 -2.57 -1.58
C THR A 63 -10.90 -2.81 -2.09
N VAL A 64 -11.37 -4.06 -1.98
CA VAL A 64 -12.71 -4.45 -2.44
C VAL A 64 -13.64 -4.65 -1.26
N LEU A 65 -14.79 -3.95 -1.25
CA LEU A 65 -15.86 -4.19 -0.29
C LEU A 65 -16.93 -5.08 -0.94
N PHE A 66 -17.22 -6.23 -0.33
CA PHE A 66 -18.31 -7.12 -0.73
C PHE A 66 -19.48 -7.04 0.26
N SER A 67 -20.68 -7.40 -0.20
CA SER A 67 -21.88 -7.55 0.66
C SER A 67 -22.31 -6.26 1.39
N LEU A 68 -22.51 -5.18 0.62
CA LEU A 68 -23.19 -3.97 1.09
C LEU A 68 -24.72 -4.16 1.21
N GLU A 69 -25.25 -5.30 0.77
CA GLU A 69 -26.69 -5.54 0.56
C GLU A 69 -27.56 -5.41 1.84
N ASN A 70 -26.96 -5.30 3.02
CA ASN A 70 -27.68 -5.08 4.29
C ASN A 70 -27.01 -4.01 5.18
N LYS A 71 -26.11 -3.20 4.62
CA LYS A 71 -25.35 -2.18 5.35
C LYS A 71 -25.31 -0.90 4.53
N ASP A 72 -26.07 0.10 4.95
CA ASP A 72 -26.04 1.43 4.35
C ASP A 72 -24.75 2.16 4.71
N ILE A 73 -23.70 1.89 3.94
CA ILE A 73 -22.46 2.65 3.98
C ILE A 73 -22.61 3.84 3.05
N GLN A 74 -22.61 5.04 3.63
CA GLN A 74 -22.55 6.27 2.86
C GLN A 74 -21.13 6.43 2.31
N LEU A 75 -20.93 6.14 1.03
CA LEU A 75 -19.68 6.38 0.34
C LEU A 75 -19.73 7.76 -0.32
N SER A 76 -18.82 8.65 0.08
CA SER A 76 -18.59 9.93 -0.61
C SER A 76 -17.59 9.75 -1.75
N ASN A 77 -17.72 10.53 -2.84
CA ASN A 77 -16.77 10.54 -3.97
C ASN A 77 -16.64 9.17 -4.68
N ILE A 78 -17.77 8.56 -5.02
CA ILE A 78 -17.80 7.29 -5.74
C ILE A 78 -17.42 7.52 -7.21
N GLU A 79 -16.38 6.83 -7.67
CA GLU A 79 -16.07 6.70 -9.08
C GLU A 79 -16.42 5.30 -9.58
N LYS A 80 -17.02 5.20 -10.77
CA LYS A 80 -17.31 3.91 -11.41
C LYS A 80 -16.13 3.51 -12.27
N ILE A 81 -15.48 2.42 -11.88
CA ILE A 81 -14.37 1.82 -12.62
C ILE A 81 -14.85 0.55 -13.34
N LYS A 82 -14.39 0.36 -14.57
CA LYS A 82 -14.71 -0.81 -15.38
C LYS A 82 -13.53 -1.77 -15.30
N PHE A 83 -13.74 -2.94 -14.72
CA PHE A 83 -12.71 -3.98 -14.63
C PHE A 83 -12.93 -5.06 -15.68
N SER A 84 -11.84 -5.51 -16.30
CA SER A 84 -11.77 -6.72 -17.11
C SER A 84 -10.72 -7.66 -16.51
N GLY A 85 -11.00 -8.97 -16.52
CA GLY A 85 -10.06 -9.98 -16.07
C GLY A 85 -8.99 -10.28 -17.13
N LEU A 86 -7.97 -11.03 -16.74
CA LEU A 86 -7.04 -11.65 -17.69
C LEU A 86 -7.77 -12.79 -18.41
N GLY A 87 -8.46 -12.47 -19.51
CA GLY A 87 -9.19 -13.48 -20.28
C GLY A 87 -10.33 -12.92 -21.13
N GLY A 88 -10.07 -11.91 -21.96
CA GLY A 88 -11.02 -11.51 -22.99
C GLY A 88 -10.51 -10.35 -23.82
N ASP A 89 -10.38 -10.60 -25.13
CA ASP A 89 -10.49 -9.57 -26.17
C ASP A 89 -11.84 -8.84 -26.04
#